data_AF-A0AAW9DCA0-F1
#
_entry.id   AF-A0AAW9DCA0-F1
#
_cell.length_a   1.000
_cell.length_b   1.000
_cell.length_c   1.000
_cell.angle_alpha   90.00
_cell.angle_beta   90.00
_cell.angle_gamma   90.00
#
_symmetry.space_group_name_H-M   'P 1'
#
loop_
_entity.id
_entity.type
_entity.pdbx_description
1 polymer ?
#
loop_
_entity_poly.entity_id
_entity_poly.type
_entity_poly.pdbx_seq_one_letter_code
_entity_poly.pdbx_strand_id
1 'polypeptide(L)'
;CYLRVSNMSSGDNYGTMFIPRVNSEVIVSFVNGDPDCPIIIGTLHNGENKLAYSLPSNKTKSYLRTYTTPQYSDSIGYNELMFEDYQGREEVKIRAQRDLNTEVLNNENKRVDKDQRVIIRGDKEESINKNSKLNVKENYEINVQNDFIENVSNNKVINVSENLDLNVNKTNTIVVNENINYNVQNNVVKTIQGYVHRYVEQDKKERFLQNLYEEVSKSFGINIDKYHLKSNESKQESNEINLEAYEEVVLRCGSNALIINQSGIEFKTSKYESNSSNGGVNSNEVGIEGEVINLRLNNTEDEFISKYVKDNKELRVIADTTLKEGREVEVTLFILDNNKKVLVKETLPAIVENSKISKDFNVETLIKSHNIDFKNIDDIYGEIKW
;
A
#
# COMPACT_ATOMS: atom_id res chain seq x y z
N CYS A 1 -13.62 -82.54 35.93
CA CYS A 1 -13.37 -82.65 34.47
C CYS A 1 -14.02 -81.44 33.80
N TYR A 2 -13.46 -80.91 32.72
CA TYR A 2 -14.09 -79.86 31.92
C TYR A 2 -14.92 -80.49 30.80
N LEU A 3 -16.11 -79.93 30.51
CA LEU A 3 -16.95 -80.37 29.41
C LEU A 3 -16.56 -79.67 28.10
N ARG A 4 -16.65 -80.38 26.99
CA ARG A 4 -16.50 -79.80 25.65
C ARG A 4 -17.75 -78.99 25.29
N VAL A 5 -17.58 -77.92 24.52
CA VAL A 5 -18.66 -77.06 24.02
C VAL A 5 -18.71 -77.14 22.50
N SER A 6 -19.89 -77.40 21.96
CA SER A 6 -20.18 -77.31 20.53
C SER A 6 -20.20 -75.84 20.10
N ASN A 7 -19.48 -75.52 19.04
CA ASN A 7 -19.37 -74.16 18.48
C ASN A 7 -20.00 -74.12 17.09
N MET A 8 -20.41 -72.93 16.64
CA MET A 8 -21.06 -72.74 15.32
C MET A 8 -20.15 -73.13 14.15
N SER A 9 -18.83 -72.92 14.29
CA SER A 9 -17.80 -73.41 13.38
C SER A 9 -16.52 -73.71 14.19
N SER A 10 -15.81 -74.79 13.85
CA SER A 10 -14.56 -75.18 14.53
C SER A 10 -13.65 -76.00 13.60
N GLY A 11 -12.35 -75.69 13.60
CA GLY A 11 -11.30 -76.47 12.95
C GLY A 11 -9.92 -76.17 13.52
N ASP A 12 -8.86 -76.59 12.83
CA ASP A 12 -7.48 -76.36 13.28
C ASP A 12 -7.12 -74.87 13.20
N ASN A 13 -7.12 -74.20 14.35
CA ASN A 13 -6.83 -72.77 14.51
C ASN A 13 -7.80 -71.79 13.80
N TYR A 14 -9.07 -72.19 13.59
CA TYR A 14 -10.13 -71.30 13.10
C TYR A 14 -11.51 -71.69 13.63
N GLY A 15 -12.48 -70.76 13.55
CA GLY A 15 -13.88 -70.99 13.95
C GLY A 15 -14.38 -69.94 14.94
N THR A 16 -15.42 -70.29 15.69
CA THR A 16 -16.02 -69.47 16.75
C THR A 16 -15.74 -70.09 18.11
N MET A 17 -15.58 -69.27 19.15
CA MET A 17 -15.44 -69.76 20.53
C MET A 17 -16.22 -68.84 21.48
N PHE A 18 -17.31 -69.35 22.06
CA PHE A 18 -18.09 -68.66 23.08
C PHE A 18 -18.27 -69.55 24.31
N ILE A 19 -17.34 -69.43 25.26
CA ILE A 19 -17.37 -70.24 26.49
C ILE A 19 -18.54 -69.77 27.37
N PRO A 20 -19.46 -70.66 27.78
CA PRO A 20 -20.49 -70.33 28.76
C PRO A 20 -19.87 -69.80 30.05
N ARG A 21 -20.37 -68.68 30.56
CA ARG A 21 -19.86 -68.04 31.78
C ARG A 21 -20.60 -68.56 33.00
N VAL A 22 -20.06 -68.31 34.19
CA VAL A 22 -20.76 -68.64 35.45
C VAL A 22 -22.19 -68.05 35.40
N ASN A 23 -23.17 -68.85 35.83
CA ASN A 23 -24.63 -68.59 35.74
C ASN A 23 -25.27 -68.70 34.34
N SER A 24 -24.53 -69.09 33.30
CA SER A 24 -25.15 -69.41 32.00
C SER A 24 -25.90 -70.75 32.06
N GLU A 25 -27.12 -70.80 31.54
CA GLU A 25 -27.83 -72.06 31.32
C GLU A 25 -27.28 -72.75 30.07
N VAL A 26 -26.93 -74.03 30.20
CA VAL A 26 -26.35 -74.86 29.13
C VAL A 26 -27.24 -76.06 28.84
N ILE A 27 -27.32 -76.43 27.56
CA ILE A 27 -27.93 -77.69 27.14
C ILE A 27 -26.81 -78.73 27.04
N VAL A 28 -26.90 -79.81 27.81
CA VAL A 28 -25.94 -80.92 27.79
C VAL A 28 -26.53 -82.10 27.03
N SER A 29 -25.74 -82.65 26.11
CA SER A 29 -25.99 -83.91 25.41
C SER A 29 -24.88 -84.90 25.71
N PHE A 30 -25.05 -86.15 25.31
CA PHE A 30 -24.14 -87.26 25.61
C PHE A 30 -23.72 -87.95 24.31
N VAL A 31 -22.42 -88.13 24.10
CA VAL A 31 -21.91 -88.76 22.88
C VAL A 31 -22.38 -90.22 22.84
N ASN A 32 -23.10 -90.61 21.78
CA ASN A 32 -23.74 -91.92 21.65
C ASN A 32 -24.65 -92.30 22.83
N GLY A 33 -25.15 -91.31 23.59
CA GLY A 33 -25.96 -91.54 24.79
C GLY A 33 -25.18 -91.98 26.03
N ASP A 34 -23.84 -91.97 26.00
CA ASP A 34 -22.99 -92.31 27.15
C ASP A 34 -22.93 -91.17 28.18
N PRO A 35 -23.51 -91.33 29.39
CA PRO A 35 -23.48 -90.31 30.45
C PRO A 35 -22.07 -89.90 30.88
N ASP A 36 -21.07 -90.77 30.69
CA ASP A 36 -19.67 -90.48 31.02
C ASP A 36 -18.98 -89.61 29.96
N CYS A 37 -19.65 -89.35 28.83
CA CYS A 37 -19.18 -88.49 27.74
C CYS A 37 -20.11 -87.27 27.48
N PRO A 38 -20.27 -86.32 28.43
CA PRO A 38 -21.14 -85.16 28.22
C PRO A 38 -20.49 -84.10 27.31
N ILE A 39 -21.33 -83.41 26.53
CA ILE A 39 -20.97 -82.28 25.67
C ILE A 39 -22.04 -81.20 25.75
N ILE A 40 -21.62 -79.95 25.88
CA ILE A 40 -22.53 -78.80 25.82
C ILE A 40 -22.87 -78.52 24.35
N ILE A 41 -24.15 -78.47 24.00
CA ILE A 41 -24.62 -78.25 22.61
C ILE A 41 -25.24 -76.87 22.38
N GLY A 42 -25.39 -76.06 23.42
CA GLY A 42 -25.92 -74.70 23.32
C GLY A 42 -26.16 -74.04 24.68
N THR A 43 -26.57 -72.78 24.65
CA THR A 43 -26.98 -71.99 25.82
C THR A 43 -28.37 -71.42 25.62
N LEU A 44 -29.06 -71.14 26.73
CA LEU A 44 -30.42 -70.59 26.71
C LEU A 44 -30.53 -69.31 27.53
N HIS A 45 -31.40 -68.42 27.09
CA HIS A 45 -31.94 -67.35 27.92
C HIS A 45 -33.05 -67.89 28.81
N ASN A 46 -33.12 -67.41 30.05
CA ASN A 46 -34.11 -67.83 31.04
C ASN A 46 -34.55 -66.63 31.91
N GLY A 47 -35.31 -66.88 32.98
CA GLY A 47 -35.81 -65.82 33.86
C GLY A 47 -34.71 -64.94 34.49
N GLU A 48 -33.55 -65.52 34.76
CA GLU A 48 -32.36 -64.84 35.28
C GLU A 48 -31.48 -64.29 34.14
N ASN A 49 -31.24 -65.09 33.11
CA ASN A 49 -30.47 -64.77 31.90
C ASN A 49 -31.35 -64.11 30.83
N LYS A 50 -31.72 -62.85 31.06
CA LYS A 50 -32.61 -62.09 30.16
C LYS A 50 -31.97 -61.76 28.80
N LEU A 51 -32.81 -61.58 27.79
CA LEU A 51 -32.42 -61.06 26.47
C LEU A 51 -31.91 -59.63 26.59
N ALA A 52 -30.96 -59.26 25.74
CA ALA A 52 -30.43 -57.88 25.66
C ALA A 52 -31.50 -56.88 25.21
N TYR A 53 -32.43 -57.34 24.37
CA TYR A 53 -33.54 -56.57 23.84
C TYR A 53 -34.85 -57.28 24.19
N SER A 54 -35.83 -56.54 24.72
CA SER A 54 -37.11 -57.12 25.13
C SER A 54 -37.95 -57.57 23.94
N LEU A 55 -38.56 -58.75 24.07
CA LEU A 55 -39.52 -59.30 23.11
C LEU A 55 -40.96 -59.09 23.60
N PRO A 56 -41.95 -58.93 22.69
CA PRO A 56 -41.81 -58.96 21.22
C PRO A 56 -41.38 -57.63 20.58
N SER A 57 -41.21 -56.57 21.36
CA SER A 57 -41.01 -55.20 20.84
C SER A 57 -39.77 -55.05 19.94
N ASN A 58 -38.71 -55.83 20.16
CA ASN A 58 -37.46 -55.79 19.39
C ASN A 58 -37.24 -57.07 18.55
N LYS A 59 -38.32 -57.69 18.06
CA LYS A 59 -38.25 -58.95 17.29
C LYS A 59 -37.47 -58.86 15.97
N THR A 60 -37.16 -57.66 15.49
CA THR A 60 -36.40 -57.39 14.26
C THR A 60 -34.91 -57.13 14.52
N LYS A 61 -34.47 -57.22 15.78
CA LYS A 61 -33.05 -57.06 16.14
C LYS A 61 -32.35 -58.41 16.25
N SER A 62 -31.22 -58.50 15.57
CA SER A 62 -30.26 -59.62 15.69
C SER A 62 -28.94 -59.08 16.24
N TYR A 63 -28.27 -59.81 17.13
CA TYR A 63 -27.04 -59.30 17.74
C TYR A 63 -26.06 -60.40 18.16
N LEU A 64 -24.77 -60.04 18.18
CA LEU A 64 -23.69 -60.74 18.87
C LEU A 64 -23.19 -59.83 19.99
N ARG A 65 -23.53 -60.13 21.25
CA ARG A 65 -23.13 -59.34 22.42
C ARG A 65 -22.26 -60.16 23.37
N THR A 66 -21.14 -59.59 23.80
CA THR A 66 -20.28 -60.15 24.85
C THR A 66 -20.14 -59.17 26.00
N TYR A 67 -20.08 -59.64 27.25
CA TYR A 67 -19.95 -58.76 28.42
C TYR A 67 -18.50 -58.61 28.89
N THR A 68 -18.20 -57.52 29.58
CA THR A 68 -17.01 -57.42 30.42
C THR A 68 -17.02 -58.54 31.47
N THR A 69 -15.86 -59.12 31.76
CA THR A 69 -15.68 -60.18 32.76
C THR A 69 -14.68 -59.68 33.82
N PRO A 70 -14.88 -59.94 35.13
CA PRO A 70 -16.02 -60.67 35.72
C PRO A 70 -17.33 -59.87 35.68
N GLN A 71 -18.44 -60.57 35.45
CA GLN A 71 -19.78 -59.97 35.25
C GLN A 71 -20.46 -59.53 36.56
N TYR A 72 -19.82 -59.78 37.71
CA TYR A 72 -20.35 -59.49 39.06
C TYR A 72 -19.89 -58.15 39.66
N SER A 73 -19.12 -57.35 38.91
CA SER A 73 -18.72 -56.01 39.34
C SER A 73 -19.71 -54.95 38.85
N ASP A 74 -19.89 -53.88 39.63
CA ASP A 74 -20.93 -52.84 39.47
C ASP A 74 -20.85 -52.00 38.17
N SER A 75 -19.96 -52.35 37.24
CA SER A 75 -19.83 -51.69 35.93
C SER A 75 -20.02 -52.71 34.79
N ILE A 76 -21.28 -52.92 34.41
CA ILE A 76 -21.62 -53.81 33.29
C ILE A 76 -21.22 -53.14 31.97
N GLY A 77 -20.09 -53.58 31.40
CA GLY A 77 -19.68 -53.24 30.04
C GLY A 77 -20.00 -54.35 29.04
N TYR A 78 -20.08 -54.03 27.75
CA TYR A 78 -20.30 -55.01 26.68
C TYR A 78 -19.66 -54.61 25.35
N ASN A 79 -19.36 -55.58 24.48
CA ASN A 79 -19.13 -55.35 23.06
C ASN A 79 -20.34 -55.85 22.28
N GLU A 80 -20.68 -55.23 21.16
CA GLU A 80 -21.83 -55.63 20.36
C GLU A 80 -21.62 -55.38 18.86
N LEU A 81 -22.04 -56.36 18.06
CA LEU A 81 -22.45 -56.18 16.68
C LEU A 81 -23.97 -56.41 16.62
N MET A 82 -24.73 -55.41 16.20
CA MET A 82 -26.20 -55.45 16.14
C MET A 82 -26.70 -55.06 14.76
N PHE A 83 -27.75 -55.75 14.34
CA PHE A 83 -28.50 -55.53 13.10
C PHE A 83 -29.96 -55.24 13.47
N GLU A 84 -30.49 -54.12 12.97
CA GLU A 84 -31.93 -53.80 13.00
C GLU A 84 -32.45 -53.93 11.57
N ASP A 85 -33.43 -54.83 11.36
CA ASP A 85 -34.02 -55.12 10.05
C ASP A 85 -35.42 -54.53 9.88
N TYR A 86 -35.83 -53.62 10.78
CA TYR A 86 -37.10 -52.91 10.65
C TYR A 86 -37.06 -51.94 9.46
N GLN A 87 -38.02 -52.09 8.54
CA GLN A 87 -38.09 -51.29 7.32
C GLN A 87 -38.10 -49.78 7.62
N GLY A 88 -37.16 -49.05 7.00
CA GLY A 88 -36.97 -47.60 7.19
C GLY A 88 -36.24 -47.21 8.49
N ARG A 89 -35.72 -48.18 9.23
CA ARG A 89 -34.91 -48.00 10.45
C ARG A 89 -33.71 -48.96 10.47
N GLU A 90 -33.29 -49.42 9.30
CA GLU A 90 -32.22 -50.39 9.16
C GLU A 90 -30.92 -49.85 9.75
N GLU A 91 -30.27 -50.61 10.64
CA GLU A 91 -29.06 -50.18 11.32
C GLU A 91 -28.08 -51.35 11.46
N VAL A 92 -26.80 -51.07 11.17
CA VAL A 92 -25.69 -51.91 11.63
C VAL A 92 -24.91 -51.11 12.66
N LYS A 93 -24.80 -51.65 13.88
CA LYS A 93 -24.09 -51.00 14.98
C LYS A 93 -22.95 -51.86 15.47
N ILE A 94 -21.75 -51.27 15.46
CA ILE A 94 -20.57 -51.83 16.10
C ILE A 94 -20.28 -51.00 17.35
N ARG A 95 -20.23 -51.65 18.51
CA ARG A 95 -19.86 -51.04 19.79
C ARG A 95 -18.70 -51.82 20.41
N ALA A 96 -17.60 -51.13 20.67
CA ALA A 96 -16.55 -51.60 21.56
C ALA A 96 -16.74 -50.98 22.96
N GLN A 97 -16.52 -51.76 24.01
CA GLN A 97 -16.57 -51.28 25.40
C GLN A 97 -15.41 -50.34 25.73
N ARG A 98 -14.25 -50.58 25.11
CA ARG A 98 -13.00 -49.86 25.38
C ARG A 98 -12.31 -49.50 24.08
N ASP A 99 -11.67 -50.48 23.44
CA ASP A 99 -10.85 -50.28 22.25
C ASP A 99 -11.49 -50.98 21.05
N LEU A 100 -11.51 -50.30 19.89
CA LEU A 100 -11.85 -50.88 18.59
C LEU A 100 -10.63 -50.78 17.69
N ASN A 101 -9.99 -51.91 17.42
CA ASN A 101 -8.87 -52.00 16.47
C ASN A 101 -9.40 -52.51 15.13
N THR A 102 -9.01 -51.86 14.04
CA THR A 102 -9.33 -52.30 12.68
C THR A 102 -8.02 -52.37 11.90
N GLU A 103 -7.66 -53.58 11.45
CA GLU A 103 -6.46 -53.84 10.66
C GLU A 103 -6.89 -54.37 9.29
N VAL A 104 -6.45 -53.69 8.22
CA VAL A 104 -6.77 -54.05 6.84
C VAL A 104 -5.45 -54.15 6.07
N LEU A 105 -5.07 -55.37 5.69
CA LEU A 105 -3.76 -55.66 5.10
C LEU A 105 -3.62 -55.27 3.62
N ASN A 106 -4.72 -54.92 2.96
CA ASN A 106 -4.74 -54.57 1.54
C ASN A 106 -5.43 -53.22 1.31
N ASN A 107 -6.75 -53.22 1.10
CA ASN A 107 -7.51 -52.02 0.80
C ASN A 107 -8.73 -51.88 1.72
N GLU A 108 -8.89 -50.71 2.33
CA GLU A 108 -10.13 -50.26 2.93
C GLU A 108 -10.82 -49.27 1.99
N ASN A 109 -12.11 -49.48 1.73
CA ASN A 109 -12.92 -48.54 0.96
C ASN A 109 -14.12 -48.11 1.80
N LYS A 110 -14.29 -46.80 1.97
CA LYS A 110 -15.42 -46.22 2.71
C LYS A 110 -16.19 -45.27 1.81
N ARG A 111 -17.48 -45.56 1.61
CA ARG A 111 -18.41 -44.70 0.89
C ARG A 111 -19.56 -44.32 1.80
N VAL A 112 -19.86 -43.02 1.84
CA VAL A 112 -20.98 -42.45 2.59
C VAL A 112 -21.75 -41.56 1.63
N ASP A 113 -23.00 -41.92 1.32
CA ASP A 113 -23.79 -41.22 0.29
C ASP A 113 -24.44 -39.92 0.77
N LYS A 114 -24.55 -39.74 2.10
CA LYS A 114 -25.19 -38.57 2.71
C LYS A 114 -24.24 -37.82 3.63
N ASP A 115 -24.20 -38.17 4.91
CA ASP A 115 -23.50 -37.41 5.94
C ASP A 115 -22.48 -38.28 6.70
N GLN A 116 -21.27 -37.76 6.91
CA GLN A 116 -20.28 -38.33 7.83
C GLN A 116 -20.01 -37.34 8.97
N ARG A 117 -20.17 -37.80 10.21
CA ARG A 117 -19.79 -37.04 11.41
C ARG A 117 -18.68 -37.78 12.16
N VAL A 118 -17.56 -37.09 12.39
CA VAL A 118 -16.43 -37.61 13.16
C VAL A 118 -16.23 -36.70 14.37
N ILE A 119 -16.26 -37.27 15.57
CA ILE A 119 -16.04 -36.54 16.83
C ILE A 119 -14.92 -37.26 17.58
N ILE A 120 -13.81 -36.55 17.79
CA ILE A 120 -12.65 -37.05 18.53
C ILE A 120 -12.48 -36.12 19.72
N ARG A 121 -12.55 -36.68 20.94
CA ARG A 121 -12.45 -35.91 22.19
C ARG A 121 -11.03 -35.75 22.68
N GLY A 122 -10.17 -36.70 22.35
CA GLY A 122 -8.73 -36.62 22.57
C GLY A 122 -8.03 -36.19 21.28
N ASP A 123 -6.86 -36.77 21.04
CA ASP A 123 -6.02 -36.41 19.91
C ASP A 123 -6.37 -37.18 18.63
N LYS A 124 -6.09 -36.56 17.48
CA LYS A 124 -6.10 -37.21 16.16
C LYS A 124 -4.70 -37.13 15.58
N GLU A 125 -4.12 -38.27 15.25
CA GLU A 125 -2.91 -38.37 14.45
C GLU A 125 -3.24 -39.04 13.11
N GLU A 126 -2.68 -38.50 12.02
CA GLU A 126 -2.85 -39.05 10.68
C GLU A 126 -1.52 -38.98 9.94
N SER A 127 -1.04 -40.13 9.46
CA SER A 127 0.21 -40.22 8.70
C SER A 127 -0.07 -40.80 7.31
N ILE A 128 0.34 -40.06 6.28
CA ILE A 128 0.20 -40.45 4.88
C ILE A 128 1.59 -40.46 4.25
N ASN A 129 2.10 -41.66 3.96
CA ASN A 129 3.46 -41.83 3.40
C ASN A 129 3.60 -41.41 1.92
N LYS A 130 2.49 -41.15 1.24
CA LYS A 130 2.45 -40.74 -0.16
C LYS A 130 1.64 -39.46 -0.32
N ASN A 131 0.47 -39.55 -0.95
CA ASN A 131 -0.32 -38.39 -1.36
C ASN A 131 -1.65 -38.35 -0.61
N SER A 132 -2.07 -37.15 -0.24
CA SER A 132 -3.44 -36.85 0.19
C SER A 132 -4.05 -35.82 -0.77
N LYS A 133 -5.33 -35.99 -1.11
CA LYS A 133 -6.07 -35.07 -1.98
C LYS A 133 -7.44 -34.80 -1.38
N LEU A 134 -7.71 -33.54 -1.08
CA LEU A 134 -9.01 -33.04 -0.62
C LEU A 134 -9.68 -32.24 -1.75
N ASN A 135 -10.91 -32.59 -2.11
CA ASN A 135 -11.73 -31.81 -3.04
C ASN A 135 -13.03 -31.46 -2.33
N VAL A 136 -13.27 -30.17 -2.10
CA VAL A 136 -14.49 -29.63 -1.50
C VAL A 136 -15.17 -28.76 -2.54
N LYS A 137 -16.46 -29.01 -2.81
CA LYS A 137 -17.21 -28.30 -3.86
C LYS A 137 -17.78 -26.96 -3.39
N GLU A 138 -18.04 -26.86 -2.09
CA GLU A 138 -18.58 -25.68 -1.45
C GLU A 138 -17.54 -25.12 -0.48
N ASN A 139 -17.90 -24.95 0.79
CA ASN A 139 -17.06 -24.29 1.78
C ASN A 139 -16.16 -25.28 2.53
N TYR A 140 -14.93 -24.86 2.80
CA TYR A 140 -14.00 -25.53 3.69
C TYR A 140 -13.53 -24.56 4.77
N GLU A 141 -13.87 -24.84 6.02
CA GLU A 141 -13.60 -23.99 7.17
C GLU A 141 -12.68 -24.71 8.16
N ILE A 142 -11.65 -24.02 8.62
CA ILE A 142 -10.73 -24.50 9.65
C ILE A 142 -10.76 -23.50 10.81
N ASN A 143 -11.14 -23.97 11.99
CA ASN A 143 -11.12 -23.20 13.22
C ASN A 143 -10.10 -23.79 14.19
N VAL A 144 -8.98 -23.10 14.41
CA VAL A 144 -7.95 -23.49 15.38
C VAL A 144 -7.93 -22.49 16.52
N GLN A 145 -8.05 -22.97 17.75
CA GLN A 145 -8.15 -22.11 18.95
C GLN A 145 -6.79 -21.67 19.49
N ASN A 146 -5.73 -22.45 19.21
CA ASN A 146 -4.37 -22.14 19.60
C ASN A 146 -3.53 -21.90 18.34
N ASP A 147 -2.51 -22.74 18.08
CA ASP A 147 -1.58 -22.53 16.98
C ASP A 147 -1.93 -23.36 15.73
N PHE A 148 -1.90 -22.72 14.56
CA PHE A 148 -1.89 -23.39 13.26
C PHE A 148 -0.47 -23.33 12.68
N ILE A 149 0.20 -24.48 12.61
CA ILE A 149 1.57 -24.60 12.10
C ILE A 149 1.56 -25.45 10.83
N GLU A 150 2.04 -24.88 9.74
CA GLU A 150 2.15 -25.55 8.45
C GLU A 150 3.60 -25.50 7.96
N ASN A 151 4.22 -26.67 7.84
CA ASN A 151 5.59 -26.80 7.36
C ASN A 151 5.57 -27.47 5.97
N VAL A 152 6.09 -26.76 4.97
CA VAL A 152 6.18 -27.26 3.59
C VAL A 152 7.65 -27.23 3.16
N SER A 153 8.24 -28.40 2.92
CA SER A 153 9.68 -28.52 2.63
C SER A 153 10.08 -28.09 1.22
N ASN A 154 9.11 -28.08 0.29
CA ASN A 154 9.33 -27.69 -1.09
C ASN A 154 8.51 -26.42 -1.39
N ASN A 155 7.49 -26.50 -2.24
CA ASN A 155 6.73 -25.33 -2.66
C ASN A 155 5.34 -25.27 -2.01
N LYS A 156 4.96 -24.09 -1.53
CA LYS A 156 3.59 -23.75 -1.17
C LYS A 156 3.02 -22.80 -2.21
N VAL A 157 1.91 -23.18 -2.86
CA VAL A 157 1.22 -22.37 -3.87
C VAL A 157 -0.20 -22.10 -3.41
N ILE A 158 -0.59 -20.83 -3.40
CA ILE A 158 -1.95 -20.38 -3.05
C ILE A 158 -2.50 -19.67 -4.29
N ASN A 159 -3.55 -20.23 -4.88
CA ASN A 159 -4.29 -19.62 -5.98
C ASN A 159 -5.69 -19.27 -5.49
N VAL A 160 -6.06 -18.01 -5.56
CA VAL A 160 -7.38 -17.51 -5.18
C VAL A 160 -7.94 -16.70 -6.34
N SER A 161 -9.13 -17.04 -6.83
CA SER A 161 -9.72 -16.42 -8.01
C SER A 161 -10.37 -15.07 -7.73
N GLU A 162 -10.76 -14.82 -6.48
CA GLU A 162 -11.36 -13.57 -6.03
C GLU A 162 -10.42 -12.88 -5.03
N ASN A 163 -10.75 -12.91 -3.74
CA ASN A 163 -10.06 -12.11 -2.73
C ASN A 163 -9.24 -12.99 -1.77
N LEU A 164 -8.02 -12.54 -1.46
CA LEU A 164 -7.18 -13.09 -0.38
C LEU A 164 -7.00 -12.04 0.71
N ASP A 165 -7.73 -12.19 1.82
CA ASP A 165 -7.64 -11.31 2.98
C ASP A 165 -6.74 -11.92 4.07
N LEU A 166 -5.73 -11.15 4.52
CA LEU A 166 -4.84 -11.53 5.62
C LEU A 166 -4.97 -10.53 6.77
N ASN A 167 -5.71 -10.92 7.80
CA ASN A 167 -5.92 -10.10 8.99
C ASN A 167 -5.07 -10.60 10.16
N VAL A 168 -4.06 -9.83 10.55
CA VAL A 168 -3.13 -10.18 11.64
C VAL A 168 -3.18 -9.09 12.72
N ASN A 169 -3.64 -9.46 13.92
CA ASN A 169 -3.87 -8.49 15.00
C ASN A 169 -2.59 -8.01 15.69
N LYS A 170 -1.50 -8.79 15.58
CA LYS A 170 -0.21 -8.47 16.19
C LYS A 170 0.83 -8.27 15.09
N THR A 171 1.72 -9.24 14.91
CA THR A 171 2.88 -9.11 14.03
C THR A 171 2.75 -10.07 12.86
N ASN A 172 2.95 -9.55 11.65
CA ASN A 172 3.22 -10.36 10.47
C ASN A 172 4.72 -10.26 10.13
N THR A 173 5.43 -11.38 10.21
CA THR A 173 6.87 -11.46 9.90
C THR A 173 7.06 -12.26 8.62
N ILE A 174 7.71 -11.65 7.63
CA ILE A 174 8.07 -12.29 6.36
C ILE A 174 9.59 -12.30 6.27
N VAL A 175 10.17 -13.51 6.27
CA VAL A 175 11.61 -13.72 6.06
C VAL A 175 11.79 -14.47 4.74
N VAL A 176 12.54 -13.86 3.83
CA VAL A 176 12.81 -14.43 2.50
C VAL A 176 14.30 -14.32 2.24
N ASN A 177 14.94 -15.46 1.93
CA ASN A 177 16.38 -15.56 1.74
C ASN A 177 16.84 -15.06 0.36
N GLU A 178 15.95 -15.14 -0.63
CA GLU A 178 16.22 -14.70 -2.00
C GLU A 178 15.34 -13.50 -2.34
N ASN A 179 14.33 -13.68 -3.20
CA ASN A 179 13.59 -12.58 -3.80
C ASN A 179 12.13 -12.56 -3.35
N ILE A 180 11.60 -11.35 -3.20
CA ILE A 180 10.16 -11.10 -3.11
C ILE A 180 9.73 -10.34 -4.36
N ASN A 181 8.83 -10.92 -5.14
CA ASN A 181 8.29 -10.33 -6.37
C ASN A 181 6.83 -9.92 -6.16
N TYR A 182 6.49 -8.68 -6.51
CA TYR A 182 5.11 -8.18 -6.50
C TYR A 182 4.72 -7.79 -7.93
N ASN A 183 3.72 -8.45 -8.48
CA ASN A 183 3.08 -8.04 -9.73
C ASN A 183 1.65 -7.62 -9.42
N VAL A 184 1.36 -6.33 -9.56
CA VAL A 184 0.06 -5.74 -9.25
C VAL A 184 -0.41 -4.98 -10.47
N GLN A 185 -1.56 -5.37 -11.02
CA GLN A 185 -2.10 -4.79 -12.27
C GLN A 185 -2.75 -3.42 -12.05
N ASN A 186 -3.33 -3.20 -10.87
CA ASN A 186 -4.04 -1.98 -10.52
C ASN A 186 -3.22 -1.17 -9.50
N ASN A 187 -3.72 -1.04 -8.26
CA ASN A 187 -3.16 -0.14 -7.27
C ASN A 187 -2.50 -0.91 -6.11
N VAL A 188 -1.42 -0.32 -5.59
CA VAL A 188 -0.86 -0.67 -4.28
C VAL A 188 -1.12 0.50 -3.33
N VAL A 189 -1.90 0.26 -2.28
CA VAL A 189 -2.17 1.25 -1.22
C VAL A 189 -1.53 0.75 0.07
N LYS A 190 -0.67 1.57 0.68
CA LYS A 190 -0.03 1.28 1.97
C LYS A 190 -0.35 2.39 2.96
N THR A 191 -1.05 2.06 4.03
CA THR A 191 -1.34 2.97 5.13
C THR A 191 -0.62 2.48 6.37
N ILE A 192 0.16 3.36 6.99
CA ILE A 192 0.98 3.05 8.16
C ILE A 192 0.69 4.13 9.19
N GLN A 193 0.06 3.76 10.30
CA GLN A 193 -0.29 4.69 11.37
C GLN A 193 0.90 5.03 12.27
N GLY A 194 1.84 4.09 12.39
CA GLY A 194 3.09 4.28 13.13
C GLY A 194 4.21 4.79 12.22
N TYR A 195 5.42 4.29 12.45
CA TYR A 195 6.60 4.68 11.70
C TYR A 195 7.04 3.59 10.73
N VAL A 196 7.63 4.02 9.62
CA VAL A 196 8.40 3.13 8.74
C VAL A 196 9.86 3.24 9.13
N HIS A 197 10.39 2.19 9.75
CA HIS A 197 11.83 2.05 9.92
C HIS A 197 12.40 1.24 8.76
N ARG A 198 13.41 1.78 8.08
CA ARG A 198 14.21 1.06 7.11
C ARG A 198 15.62 0.96 7.66
N TYR A 199 15.90 -0.13 8.36
CA TYR A 199 17.26 -0.45 8.81
C TYR A 199 18.00 -1.17 7.68
N VAL A 200 19.22 -0.73 7.41
CA VAL A 200 20.16 -1.42 6.53
C VAL A 200 21.42 -1.63 7.35
N GLU A 201 21.77 -2.89 7.63
CA GLU A 201 22.86 -3.23 8.56
C GLU A 201 24.27 -2.91 8.00
N GLN A 202 24.37 -2.67 6.69
CA GLN A 202 25.58 -2.23 5.99
C GLN A 202 25.26 -1.05 5.07
N ASP A 203 25.92 -0.92 3.93
CA ASP A 203 25.56 0.09 2.94
C ASP A 203 24.17 -0.19 2.34
N LYS A 204 23.30 0.82 2.30
CA LYS A 204 22.17 0.82 1.37
C LYS A 204 22.70 1.05 -0.04
N LYS A 205 23.26 0.01 -0.65
CA LYS A 205 23.66 -0.01 -2.07
C LYS A 205 22.48 -0.49 -2.90
N GLU A 206 21.65 0.46 -3.35
CA GLU A 206 20.75 0.21 -4.47
C GLU A 206 21.59 0.20 -5.76
N ARG A 207 22.12 -0.97 -6.12
CA ARG A 207 22.89 -1.15 -7.36
C ARG A 207 21.95 -1.54 -8.48
N PHE A 208 21.66 -0.59 -9.36
CA PHE A 208 20.97 -0.87 -10.61
C PHE A 208 22.00 -1.48 -11.58
N LEU A 209 21.80 -2.73 -12.00
CA LEU A 209 22.68 -3.42 -12.95
C LEU A 209 22.57 -2.83 -14.38
N GLN A 210 21.50 -2.08 -14.62
CA GLN A 210 21.26 -1.30 -15.83
C GLN A 210 20.81 0.09 -15.39
N ASN A 211 19.53 0.43 -15.57
CA ASN A 211 18.98 1.75 -15.29
C ASN A 211 17.97 1.69 -14.13
N LEU A 212 17.88 2.76 -13.33
CA LEU A 212 16.70 3.07 -12.53
C LEU A 212 15.80 3.97 -13.39
N TYR A 213 14.58 3.52 -13.67
CA TYR A 213 13.58 4.31 -14.39
C TYR A 213 12.30 4.35 -13.54
N GLU A 214 11.99 5.50 -12.95
CA GLU A 214 10.73 5.77 -12.28
C GLU A 214 9.84 6.60 -13.20
N GLU A 215 8.84 5.97 -13.81
CA GLU A 215 7.87 6.67 -14.66
C GLU A 215 6.61 6.98 -13.84
N VAL A 216 6.20 8.25 -13.85
CA VAL A 216 5.00 8.69 -13.14
C VAL A 216 4.05 9.32 -14.15
N SER A 217 2.93 8.64 -14.43
CA SER A 217 2.03 8.99 -15.53
C SER A 217 1.20 10.27 -15.31
N LYS A 218 1.08 10.74 -14.06
CA LYS A 218 0.26 11.92 -13.73
C LYS A 218 1.01 12.93 -12.88
N SER A 219 1.37 12.54 -11.65
CA SER A 219 2.01 13.45 -10.72
C SER A 219 2.82 12.67 -9.69
N PHE A 220 4.06 13.10 -9.48
CA PHE A 220 4.85 12.70 -8.32
C PHE A 220 4.85 13.84 -7.32
N GLY A 221 4.57 13.55 -6.06
CA GLY A 221 4.55 14.55 -5.01
C GLY A 221 4.85 13.93 -3.67
N ILE A 222 5.71 14.61 -2.90
CA ILE A 222 5.99 14.27 -1.51
C ILE A 222 5.40 15.40 -0.66
N ASN A 223 4.31 15.12 0.04
CA ASN A 223 3.71 16.07 0.96
C ASN A 223 4.08 15.68 2.40
N ILE A 224 4.91 16.49 3.03
CA ILE A 224 5.45 16.27 4.37
C ILE A 224 5.45 17.59 5.15
N ASP A 225 5.12 17.53 6.43
CA ASP A 225 5.13 18.71 7.31
C ASP A 225 6.57 19.22 7.54
N LYS A 226 7.49 18.28 7.82
CA LYS A 226 8.91 18.59 8.05
C LYS A 226 9.78 17.57 7.36
N TYR A 227 10.73 18.07 6.57
CA TYR A 227 11.83 17.29 6.04
C TYR A 227 13.09 17.58 6.83
N HIS A 228 13.71 16.56 7.42
CA HIS A 228 15.00 16.69 8.06
C HIS A 228 15.93 15.58 7.57
N LEU A 229 16.94 15.96 6.78
CA LEU A 229 18.03 15.09 6.40
C LEU A 229 19.21 15.35 7.33
N LYS A 230 19.47 14.42 8.26
CA LYS A 230 20.64 14.47 9.13
C LYS A 230 21.73 13.57 8.56
N SER A 231 22.72 14.16 7.91
CA SER A 231 23.90 13.44 7.42
C SER A 231 25.17 14.26 7.66
N ASN A 232 26.32 13.58 7.72
CA ASN A 232 27.62 14.25 7.74
C ASN A 232 27.93 14.87 6.37
N GLU A 233 27.52 14.19 5.31
CA GLU A 233 27.61 14.62 3.92
C GLU A 233 26.33 14.21 3.20
N SER A 234 25.84 15.08 2.31
CA SER A 234 24.77 14.76 1.37
C SER A 234 25.27 15.15 -0.01
N LYS A 235 25.54 14.16 -0.86
CA LYS A 235 26.13 14.37 -2.18
C LYS A 235 25.30 13.68 -3.24
N GLN A 236 25.03 14.40 -4.32
CA GLN A 236 24.50 13.85 -5.55
C GLN A 236 25.62 13.94 -6.59
N GLU A 237 26.15 12.79 -7.01
CA GLU A 237 27.25 12.71 -7.97
C GLU A 237 26.78 12.02 -9.24
N SER A 238 26.96 12.71 -10.36
CA SER A 238 26.81 12.15 -11.68
C SER A 238 27.68 12.92 -12.67
N ASN A 239 27.88 12.35 -13.85
CA ASN A 239 28.52 13.08 -14.94
C ASN A 239 27.66 14.29 -15.38
N GLU A 240 26.33 14.19 -15.21
CA GLU A 240 25.35 15.20 -15.58
C GLU A 240 24.10 15.10 -14.68
N ILE A 241 23.57 16.24 -14.22
CA ILE A 241 22.31 16.34 -13.48
C ILE A 241 21.38 17.26 -14.28
N ASN A 242 20.34 16.70 -14.89
CA ASN A 242 19.36 17.46 -15.66
C ASN A 242 18.05 17.61 -14.90
N LEU A 243 17.61 18.86 -14.72
CA LEU A 243 16.28 19.23 -14.26
C LEU A 243 15.53 19.85 -15.44
N GLU A 244 14.90 19.01 -16.24
CA GLU A 244 14.15 19.43 -17.42
C GLU A 244 12.68 19.65 -17.06
N ALA A 245 12.15 20.82 -17.40
CA ALA A 245 10.74 21.14 -17.27
C ALA A 245 10.23 21.80 -18.56
N TYR A 246 9.00 21.49 -18.95
CA TYR A 246 8.38 22.04 -20.15
C TYR A 246 7.82 23.46 -19.96
N GLU A 247 7.41 23.79 -18.74
CA GLU A 247 6.81 25.07 -18.38
C GLU A 247 7.78 25.93 -17.57
N GLU A 248 8.09 25.54 -16.33
CA GLU A 248 8.99 26.27 -15.45
C GLU A 248 9.64 25.36 -14.39
N VAL A 249 10.81 25.77 -13.88
CA VAL A 249 11.43 25.25 -12.67
C VAL A 249 11.40 26.35 -11.61
N VAL A 250 10.81 26.06 -10.44
CA VAL A 250 10.66 27.05 -9.37
C VAL A 250 11.31 26.56 -8.08
N LEU A 251 12.27 27.34 -7.56
CA LEU A 251 12.79 27.20 -6.20
C LEU A 251 12.19 28.33 -5.34
N ARG A 252 11.27 28.00 -4.45
CA ARG A 252 10.49 28.98 -3.67
C ARG A 252 10.80 28.90 -2.18
N CYS A 253 10.96 30.07 -1.55
CA CYS A 253 10.99 30.24 -0.10
C CYS A 253 10.04 31.39 0.28
N GLY A 254 8.83 31.06 0.76
CA GLY A 254 7.79 32.05 1.04
C GLY A 254 7.42 32.87 -0.20
N SER A 255 7.48 34.20 -0.09
CA SER A 255 7.25 35.12 -1.22
C SER A 255 8.41 35.19 -2.20
N ASN A 256 9.60 34.70 -1.83
CA ASN A 256 10.78 34.75 -2.67
C ASN A 256 10.86 33.50 -3.57
N ALA A 257 11.27 33.68 -4.83
CA ALA A 257 11.46 32.56 -5.75
C ALA A 257 12.55 32.83 -6.77
N LEU A 258 13.28 31.77 -7.13
CA LEU A 258 13.99 31.64 -8.40
C LEU A 258 13.07 30.89 -9.37
N ILE A 259 12.80 31.48 -10.52
CA ILE A 259 11.97 30.89 -11.58
C ILE A 259 12.81 30.79 -12.83
N ILE A 260 12.87 29.60 -13.43
CA ILE A 260 13.52 29.35 -14.72
C ILE A 260 12.41 28.93 -15.68
N ASN A 261 12.20 29.69 -16.74
CA ASN A 261 11.15 29.46 -17.73
C ASN A 261 11.68 29.71 -19.16
N GLN A 262 10.80 29.63 -20.16
CA GLN A 262 11.17 29.84 -21.57
C GLN A 262 11.66 31.27 -21.88
N SER A 263 11.34 32.26 -21.04
CA SER A 263 11.76 33.65 -21.19
C SER A 263 13.09 33.97 -20.49
N GLY A 264 13.57 33.11 -19.59
CA GLY A 264 14.87 33.25 -18.93
C GLY A 264 14.84 32.87 -17.45
N ILE A 265 15.68 33.54 -16.66
CA ILE A 265 15.84 33.33 -15.22
C ILE A 265 15.32 34.58 -14.49
N GLU A 266 14.31 34.41 -13.65
CA GLU A 266 13.68 35.46 -12.86
C GLU A 266 13.94 35.29 -11.37
N PHE A 267 14.29 36.37 -10.68
CA PHE A 267 14.40 36.43 -9.22
C PHE A 267 13.27 37.27 -8.64
N LYS A 268 12.28 36.63 -8.03
CA LYS A 268 11.24 37.31 -7.26
C LYS A 268 11.73 37.48 -5.84
N THR A 269 12.17 38.69 -5.47
CA THR A 269 12.59 39.02 -4.09
C THR A 269 12.33 40.48 -3.76
N SER A 270 11.99 40.79 -2.50
CA SER A 270 11.86 42.16 -2.01
C SER A 270 13.20 42.78 -1.59
N LYS A 271 14.26 41.96 -1.44
CA LYS A 271 15.61 42.38 -1.05
C LYS A 271 16.62 41.50 -1.79
N TYR A 272 17.58 42.12 -2.45
CA TYR A 272 18.74 41.43 -3.02
C TYR A 272 20.02 42.07 -2.48
N GLU A 273 21.06 41.26 -2.27
CA GLU A 273 22.37 41.73 -1.81
C GLU A 273 23.30 41.80 -3.01
N SER A 274 23.61 43.01 -3.48
CA SER A 274 24.50 43.23 -4.62
C SER A 274 25.98 43.06 -4.29
N ASN A 275 26.36 43.11 -3.02
CA ASN A 275 27.76 43.09 -2.55
C ASN A 275 28.10 41.84 -1.71
N SER A 276 27.52 40.68 -2.04
CA SER A 276 27.85 39.44 -1.33
C SER A 276 29.34 39.11 -1.49
N SER A 277 29.96 38.59 -0.43
CA SER A 277 31.36 38.12 -0.43
C SER A 277 31.63 36.97 -1.40
N ASN A 278 30.58 36.38 -1.99
CA ASN A 278 30.64 35.27 -2.95
C ASN A 278 30.37 35.72 -4.39
N GLY A 279 30.42 37.02 -4.70
CA GLY A 279 30.17 37.56 -6.04
C GLY A 279 28.68 37.68 -6.33
N GLY A 280 28.03 38.69 -5.73
CA GLY A 280 26.61 39.00 -5.93
C GLY A 280 26.24 39.34 -7.39
N VAL A 281 24.95 39.58 -7.62
CA VAL A 281 24.42 39.97 -8.95
C VAL A 281 25.06 41.30 -9.36
N ASN A 282 25.73 41.29 -10.52
CA ASN A 282 26.39 42.48 -11.06
C ASN A 282 25.29 43.47 -11.49
N SER A 283 25.16 44.58 -10.76
CA SER A 283 24.05 45.54 -10.91
C SER A 283 24.05 46.29 -12.25
N ASN A 284 25.07 46.08 -13.07
CA ASN A 284 25.23 46.74 -14.36
C ASN A 284 24.22 46.29 -15.43
N GLU A 285 23.39 45.27 -15.15
CA GLU A 285 22.42 44.70 -16.11
C GLU A 285 20.96 44.70 -15.63
N VAL A 286 20.67 45.14 -14.39
CA VAL A 286 19.29 45.20 -13.88
C VAL A 286 18.77 46.63 -13.99
N GLY A 287 18.27 47.00 -15.18
CA GLY A 287 17.54 48.24 -15.38
C GLY A 287 16.10 48.11 -14.87
N ILE A 288 15.64 49.04 -14.05
CA ILE A 288 14.21 49.18 -13.72
C ILE A 288 13.54 49.85 -14.93
N GLU A 289 12.66 49.13 -15.61
CA GLU A 289 11.86 49.70 -16.69
C GLU A 289 10.83 50.69 -16.10
N GLY A 290 10.93 51.98 -16.44
CA GLY A 290 9.90 53.00 -16.15
C GLY A 290 10.13 53.98 -15.00
N GLU A 291 11.37 54.23 -14.52
CA GLU A 291 11.58 55.32 -13.55
C GLU A 291 11.34 56.72 -14.16
N VAL A 292 10.90 57.68 -13.33
CA VAL A 292 10.81 59.10 -13.70
C VAL A 292 12.10 59.77 -13.24
N ILE A 293 12.93 60.25 -14.18
CA ILE A 293 14.15 60.98 -13.85
C ILE A 293 13.76 62.40 -13.36
N ASN A 294 14.48 62.96 -12.40
CA ASN A 294 14.28 64.34 -11.94
C ASN A 294 14.60 65.34 -13.06
N LEU A 295 13.60 65.70 -13.85
CA LEU A 295 13.74 66.64 -14.97
C LEU A 295 13.78 68.07 -14.45
N ARG A 296 14.75 68.85 -14.95
CA ARG A 296 14.87 70.29 -14.70
C ARG A 296 15.02 71.01 -16.03
N LEU A 297 14.32 72.13 -16.18
CA LEU A 297 14.46 73.04 -17.31
C LEU A 297 15.25 74.26 -16.88
N ASN A 298 16.32 74.55 -17.62
CA ASN A 298 17.18 75.72 -17.39
C ASN A 298 17.19 76.62 -18.63
N ASN A 299 17.28 77.94 -18.44
CA ASN A 299 17.66 78.87 -19.51
C ASN A 299 19.18 79.02 -19.60
N THR A 300 19.65 79.86 -20.53
CA THR A 300 21.08 80.20 -20.69
C THR A 300 21.71 80.90 -19.48
N GLU A 301 20.91 81.33 -18.50
CA GLU A 301 21.34 81.97 -17.25
C GLU A 301 21.33 81.00 -16.05
N ASP A 302 21.14 79.70 -16.30
CA ASP A 302 21.06 78.63 -15.28
C ASP A 302 19.89 78.80 -14.28
N GLU A 303 18.85 79.57 -14.62
CA GLU A 303 17.64 79.69 -13.80
C GLU A 303 16.69 78.51 -14.05
N PHE A 304 16.26 77.85 -12.97
CA PHE A 304 15.26 76.78 -13.01
C PHE A 304 13.88 77.35 -13.29
N ILE A 305 13.32 77.01 -14.45
CA ILE A 305 11.98 77.44 -14.82
C ILE A 305 10.99 76.34 -14.41
N SER A 306 9.96 76.74 -13.65
CA SER A 306 8.84 75.85 -13.31
C SER A 306 7.50 76.30 -13.91
N LYS A 307 7.46 77.45 -14.60
CA LYS A 307 6.34 77.93 -15.44
C LYS A 307 6.70 79.21 -16.23
N TYR A 308 6.27 79.24 -17.50
CA TYR A 308 6.33 80.30 -18.54
C TYR A 308 7.57 81.21 -18.57
N VAL A 309 8.28 81.22 -19.70
CA VAL A 309 9.43 82.12 -19.91
C VAL A 309 9.04 83.24 -20.84
N LYS A 310 9.02 84.46 -20.31
CA LYS A 310 8.98 85.67 -21.14
C LYS A 310 10.44 86.02 -21.49
N ASP A 311 10.74 86.02 -22.79
CA ASP A 311 11.97 86.55 -23.40
C ASP A 311 13.22 85.63 -23.53
N ASN A 312 13.22 84.36 -23.08
CA ASN A 312 14.34 83.43 -23.35
C ASN A 312 14.10 82.54 -24.57
N LYS A 313 15.13 82.45 -25.41
CA LYS A 313 15.06 81.87 -26.76
C LYS A 313 15.59 80.43 -26.84
N GLU A 314 16.30 79.97 -25.82
CA GLU A 314 16.90 78.64 -25.72
C GLU A 314 16.66 78.04 -24.33
N LEU A 315 16.32 76.76 -24.28
CA LEU A 315 16.08 75.99 -23.06
C LEU A 315 16.88 74.71 -23.06
N ARG A 316 17.43 74.36 -21.90
CA ARG A 316 18.16 73.13 -21.66
C ARG A 316 17.34 72.23 -20.74
N VAL A 317 17.00 71.04 -21.22
CA VAL A 317 16.45 69.96 -20.39
C VAL A 317 17.63 69.22 -19.77
N ILE A 318 17.71 69.19 -18.44
CA ILE A 318 18.76 68.49 -17.70
C ILE A 318 18.12 67.50 -16.74
N ALA A 319 18.74 66.33 -16.58
CA ALA A 319 18.36 65.39 -15.55
C ALA A 319 19.59 64.64 -15.01
N ASP A 320 19.69 64.51 -13.69
CA ASP A 320 20.68 63.63 -13.06
C ASP A 320 20.24 62.17 -13.28
N THR A 321 21.14 61.29 -13.73
CA THR A 321 20.81 59.91 -14.11
C THR A 321 21.83 58.90 -13.60
N THR A 322 21.37 57.66 -13.39
CA THR A 322 22.20 56.49 -13.10
C THR A 322 22.47 55.65 -14.36
N LEU A 323 21.98 56.08 -15.53
CA LEU A 323 22.24 55.40 -16.81
C LEU A 323 23.74 55.43 -17.15
N LYS A 324 24.19 54.42 -17.91
CA LYS A 324 25.60 54.26 -18.29
C LYS A 324 26.09 55.40 -19.19
N GLU A 325 27.31 55.87 -18.94
CA GLU A 325 28.04 56.81 -19.82
C GLU A 325 27.99 56.33 -21.28
N GLY A 326 27.63 57.23 -22.20
CA GLY A 326 27.51 56.91 -23.62
C GLY A 326 26.18 56.30 -24.04
N ARG A 327 25.22 56.05 -23.13
CA ARG A 327 23.87 55.59 -23.50
C ARG A 327 23.11 56.70 -24.23
N GLU A 328 22.54 56.37 -25.37
CA GLU A 328 21.65 57.26 -26.12
C GLU A 328 20.24 57.23 -25.49
N VAL A 329 19.65 58.40 -25.33
CA VAL A 329 18.33 58.62 -24.75
C VAL A 329 17.56 59.64 -25.60
N GLU A 330 16.24 59.57 -25.60
CA GLU A 330 15.38 60.54 -26.27
C GLU A 330 14.90 61.58 -25.27
N VAL A 331 15.24 62.85 -25.51
CA VAL A 331 14.76 63.98 -24.73
C VAL A 331 13.69 64.70 -25.53
N THR A 332 12.51 64.84 -24.96
CA THR A 332 11.37 65.51 -25.59
C THR A 332 11.01 66.78 -24.85
N LEU A 333 10.87 67.90 -25.58
CA LEU A 333 10.32 69.15 -25.06
C LEU A 333 8.86 69.28 -25.49
N PHE A 334 7.98 69.62 -24.55
CA PHE A 334 6.58 69.92 -24.79
C PHE A 334 6.28 71.39 -24.49
N ILE A 335 5.57 72.06 -25.40
CA ILE A 335 5.00 73.40 -25.19
C ILE A 335 3.48 73.24 -25.17
N LEU A 336 2.83 73.72 -24.10
CA LEU A 336 1.39 73.57 -23.87
C LEU A 336 0.65 74.91 -23.96
N ASP A 337 -0.62 74.87 -24.34
CA ASP A 337 -1.55 76.00 -24.21
C ASP A 337 -2.23 76.05 -22.83
N ASN A 338 -3.04 77.10 -22.59
CA ASN A 338 -3.78 77.33 -21.34
C ASN A 338 -4.77 76.20 -20.98
N ASN A 339 -5.09 75.30 -21.92
CA ASN A 339 -5.91 74.11 -21.68
C ASN A 339 -5.06 72.83 -21.54
N LYS A 340 -3.74 72.96 -21.38
CA LYS A 340 -2.75 71.87 -21.37
C LYS A 340 -2.69 71.06 -22.67
N LYS A 341 -3.12 71.63 -23.80
CA LYS A 341 -2.98 70.97 -25.11
C LYS A 341 -1.57 71.19 -25.65
N VAL A 342 -0.94 70.13 -26.15
CA VAL A 342 0.39 70.20 -26.76
C VAL A 342 0.34 71.01 -28.05
N LEU A 343 1.03 72.15 -28.04
CA LEU A 343 1.26 73.02 -29.20
C LEU A 343 2.51 72.59 -29.98
N VAL A 344 3.57 72.19 -29.27
CA VAL A 344 4.83 71.69 -29.85
C VAL A 344 5.29 70.46 -29.07
N LYS A 345 5.78 69.46 -29.80
CA LYS A 345 6.49 68.30 -29.28
C LYS A 345 7.75 68.10 -30.13
N GLU A 346 8.91 68.36 -29.54
CA GLU A 346 10.20 68.18 -30.22
C GLU A 346 11.01 67.12 -29.48
N THR A 347 11.44 66.07 -30.18
CA THR A 347 12.25 64.99 -29.60
C THR A 347 13.62 64.99 -30.24
N LEU A 348 14.67 65.09 -29.43
CA LEU A 348 16.05 65.05 -29.87
C LEU A 348 16.84 64.00 -29.09
N PRO A 349 17.79 63.31 -29.73
CA PRO A 349 18.67 62.38 -29.04
C PRO A 349 19.66 63.14 -28.14
N ALA A 350 19.92 62.58 -26.96
CA ALA A 350 20.98 62.99 -26.05
C ALA A 350 21.79 61.78 -25.63
N ILE A 351 23.01 62.01 -25.17
CA ILE A 351 23.89 60.96 -24.66
C ILE A 351 24.10 61.23 -23.17
N VAL A 352 24.14 60.18 -22.37
CA VAL A 352 24.48 60.27 -20.95
C VAL A 352 25.96 60.60 -20.80
N GLU A 353 26.24 61.75 -20.19
CA GLU A 353 27.60 62.21 -19.91
C GLU A 353 27.72 62.68 -18.45
N ASN A 354 28.75 62.18 -17.75
CA ASN A 354 29.04 62.49 -16.35
C ASN A 354 27.82 62.34 -15.41
N SER A 355 27.08 61.23 -15.55
CA SER A 355 25.84 60.96 -14.79
C SER A 355 24.73 62.00 -14.98
N LYS A 356 24.73 62.71 -16.13
CA LYS A 356 23.70 63.67 -16.50
C LYS A 356 23.24 63.46 -17.93
N ILE A 357 21.98 63.77 -18.18
CA ILE A 357 21.42 63.93 -19.52
C ILE A 357 21.17 65.41 -19.68
N SER A 358 21.63 66.00 -20.77
CA SER A 358 21.43 67.41 -21.07
C SER A 358 21.12 67.61 -22.54
N LYS A 359 20.06 68.35 -22.86
CA LYS A 359 19.74 68.70 -24.25
C LYS A 359 19.18 70.10 -24.40
N ASP A 360 19.74 70.84 -25.36
CA ASP A 360 19.32 72.19 -25.72
C ASP A 360 18.24 72.19 -26.80
N PHE A 361 17.25 73.06 -26.63
CA PHE A 361 16.15 73.32 -27.54
C PHE A 361 16.05 74.80 -27.83
N ASN A 362 16.03 75.16 -29.12
CA ASN A 362 15.83 76.54 -29.56
C ASN A 362 14.33 76.85 -29.68
N VAL A 363 13.77 77.37 -28.60
CA VAL A 363 12.32 77.63 -28.46
C VAL A 363 11.84 78.68 -29.45
N GLU A 364 12.66 79.70 -29.75
CA GLU A 364 12.29 80.73 -30.73
C GLU A 364 12.06 80.14 -32.13
N THR A 365 12.92 79.21 -32.54
CA THR A 365 12.78 78.51 -33.83
C THR A 365 11.53 77.63 -33.84
N LEU A 366 11.26 76.91 -32.74
CA LEU A 366 10.09 76.05 -32.61
C LEU A 366 8.78 76.84 -32.65
N ILE A 367 8.69 77.99 -31.97
CA ILE A 367 7.51 78.85 -31.96
C ILE A 367 7.26 79.46 -33.34
N LYS A 368 8.31 79.92 -34.03
CA LYS A 368 8.22 80.48 -35.38
C LYS A 368 7.83 79.43 -36.42
N SER A 369 8.42 78.23 -36.36
CA SER A 369 8.13 77.16 -37.33
C SER A 369 6.70 76.62 -37.20
N HIS A 370 6.13 76.67 -36.00
CA HIS A 370 4.75 76.23 -35.73
C HIS A 370 3.72 77.38 -35.75
N ASN A 371 4.15 78.61 -36.09
CA ASN A 371 3.31 79.81 -36.18
C ASN A 371 2.46 80.07 -34.91
N ILE A 372 3.08 79.91 -33.74
CA ILE A 372 2.43 80.05 -32.44
C ILE A 372 2.58 81.49 -31.91
N ASP A 373 1.49 82.09 -31.43
CA ASP A 373 1.56 83.35 -30.66
C ASP A 373 2.02 83.05 -29.22
N PHE A 374 3.07 83.75 -28.77
CA PHE A 374 3.63 83.65 -27.42
C PHE A 374 2.58 83.82 -26.30
N LYS A 375 1.48 84.54 -26.54
CA LYS A 375 0.40 84.72 -25.57
C LYS A 375 -0.43 83.46 -25.32
N ASN A 376 -0.31 82.45 -26.18
CA ASN A 376 -1.09 81.22 -26.10
C ASN A 376 -0.32 80.08 -25.42
N ILE A 377 0.91 80.31 -24.98
CA ILE A 377 1.73 79.31 -24.28
C ILE A 377 1.48 79.44 -22.76
N ASP A 378 1.16 78.33 -22.11
CA ASP A 378 0.93 78.26 -20.65
C ASP A 378 2.12 77.63 -19.93
N ASP A 379 2.62 76.51 -20.47
CA ASP A 379 3.61 75.70 -19.79
C ASP A 379 4.61 75.05 -20.76
N ILE A 380 5.81 74.79 -20.26
CA ILE A 380 6.86 74.08 -20.98
C ILE A 380 7.45 73.05 -20.02
N TYR A 381 7.54 71.79 -20.45
CA TYR A 381 8.16 70.73 -19.66
C TYR A 381 8.93 69.74 -20.55
N GLY A 382 9.92 69.07 -19.96
CA GLY A 382 10.68 68.02 -20.62
C GLY A 382 10.17 66.63 -20.26
N GLU A 383 10.45 65.64 -21.11
CA GLU A 383 10.31 64.20 -20.84
C GLU A 383 11.57 63.50 -21.34
N ILE A 384 12.06 62.47 -20.63
CA ILE A 384 13.16 61.62 -21.09
C ILE A 384 12.66 60.19 -21.20
N LYS A 385 13.01 59.52 -22.31
CA LYS A 385 12.77 58.09 -22.54
C LYS A 385 14.09 57.41 -22.94
N TRP A 386 14.33 56.19 -22.48
CA TRP A 386 15.60 55.47 -22.68
C TRP A 386 15.44 53.96 -22.84
#